data_AF-A0A1F3ZEM4-F1
#
_entry.id   AF-A0A1F3ZEM4-F1
#
_cell.length_a   1.000
_cell.length_b   1.000
_cell.length_c   1.000
_cell.angle_alpha   90.00
_cell.angle_beta   90.00
_cell.angle_gamma   90.00
#
_symmetry.space_group_name_H-M   'P 1'
#
loop_
_entity.id
_entity.type
_entity.pdbx_description
1 polymer ?
#
loop_
_entity_poly.entity_id
_entity_poly.type
_entity_poly.pdbx_seq_one_letter_code
_entity_poly.pdbx_strand_id
1 'polypeptide(L)' 'LATSDDVQGLVAQGRTIAETIEIARDVAKKLIEAQVGFNQSALPTVSESFDYPLIVAT' A
#
# COMPACT_ATOMS: atom_id res chain seq x y z
N LEU A 1 -9.41 1.65 13.65
CA LEU A 1 -8.43 1.66 12.54
C LEU A 1 -7.29 0.74 12.94
N ALA A 2 -6.90 -0.18 12.06
CA ALA A 2 -5.75 -1.06 12.23
C ALA A 2 -4.78 -0.84 11.06
N THR A 3 -3.49 -0.84 11.38
CA THR A 3 -2.37 -0.74 10.45
C THR A 3 -1.36 -1.83 10.81
N SER A 4 -0.46 -2.17 9.89
CA SER A 4 0.60 -3.14 10.14
C SER A 4 1.93 -2.61 9.62
N ASP A 5 2.97 -2.74 10.44
CA ASP A 5 4.35 -2.40 10.03
C ASP A 5 4.96 -3.51 9.16
N ASP A 6 4.48 -4.75 9.31
CA ASP A 6 4.98 -5.92 8.57
C ASP A 6 4.33 -6.05 7.18
N VAL A 7 3.07 -5.62 7.03
CA VAL A 7 2.32 -5.70 5.77
C VAL A 7 2.12 -4.30 5.20
N GLN A 8 3.00 -3.92 4.25
CA GLN A 8 2.93 -2.62 3.60
C GLN A 8 1.57 -2.40 2.91
N GLY A 9 0.98 -1.23 3.16
CA GLY A 9 -0.33 -0.86 2.60
C GLY A 9 -1.53 -1.45 3.34
N LEU A 10 -1.32 -2.17 4.45
CA LEU A 10 -2.42 -2.65 5.27
C LEU A 10 -3.03 -1.52 6.07
N VAL A 11 -4.29 -1.22 5.75
CA VAL A 11 -5.17 -0.36 6.55
C VAL A 11 -6.54 -1.00 6.60
N ALA A 12 -7.07 -1.18 7.81
CA ALA A 12 -8.39 -1.76 8.03
C ALA A 12 -9.20 -0.93 9.01
N GLN A 13 -10.49 -0.76 8.74
CA GLN A 13 -11.40 -0.01 9.60
C GLN A 13 -12.68 -0.79 9.81
N GLY A 14 -12.99 -1.08 11.07
CA GLY A 14 -14.26 -1.62 11.52
C GLY A 14 -14.92 -0.72 12.56
N ARG A 15 -16.17 -1.02 12.87
CA ARG A 15 -16.99 -0.33 13.89
C ARG A 15 -16.67 -0.81 15.30
N THR A 16 -16.11 -2.02 15.41
CA THR A 16 -15.61 -2.61 16.66
C THR A 16 -14.17 -3.14 16.49
N ILE A 17 -13.52 -3.49 17.61
CA ILE A 17 -12.17 -4.08 17.60
C ILE A 17 -12.19 -5.43 16.89
N ALA A 18 -13.14 -6.30 17.21
CA ALA A 18 -13.26 -7.63 16.62
C ALA A 18 -13.44 -7.55 15.10
N GLU A 19 -14.36 -6.71 14.63
CA GLU A 19 -14.60 -6.48 13.20
C GLU A 19 -13.35 -5.92 12.51
N THR A 20 -12.64 -4.98 13.15
CA THR A 20 -11.40 -4.43 12.58
C THR A 20 -10.34 -5.52 12.40
N ILE A 21 -10.22 -6.48 13.32
CA ILE A 21 -9.27 -7.60 13.22
C ILE A 21 -9.67 -8.57 12.10
N GLU A 22 -10.95 -8.89 11.97
CA GLU A 22 -11.43 -9.74 10.87
C GLU A 22 -11.16 -9.10 9.50
N ILE A 23 -11.47 -7.80 9.35
CA ILE A 23 -11.18 -7.05 8.13
C ILE A 23 -9.66 -7.00 7.88
N ALA A 24 -8.85 -6.74 8.90
CA ALA A 24 -7.39 -6.69 8.77
C ALA A 24 -6.79 -8.01 8.30
N ARG A 25 -7.32 -9.16 8.78
CA ARG A 25 -6.89 -10.49 8.36
C ARG A 25 -7.18 -10.74 6.87
N ASP A 26 -8.37 -10.40 6.42
CA ASP A 26 -8.76 -10.57 5.02
C ASP A 26 -7.97 -9.65 4.08
N VAL A 27 -7.74 -8.40 4.50
CA VAL A 27 -6.90 -7.45 3.75
C VAL A 27 -5.45 -7.92 3.69
N ALA A 28 -4.87 -8.39 4.80
CA ALA A 28 -3.51 -8.93 4.83
C ALA A 28 -3.32 -10.07 3.82
N LYS A 29 -4.26 -11.03 3.79
CA LYS A 29 -4.23 -12.15 2.86
C LYS A 29 -4.24 -11.67 1.40
N LYS A 30 -5.15 -10.76 1.05
CA LYS A 30 -5.26 -10.21 -0.31
C LYS A 30 -4.01 -9.42 -0.72
N LEU A 31 -3.40 -8.66 0.19
CA LEU A 31 -2.18 -7.90 -0.08
C LEU A 31 -0.99 -8.82 -0.35
N ILE A 32 -0.84 -9.89 0.43
CA ILE A 32 0.21 -10.89 0.24
C ILE A 32 -0.01 -11.64 -1.09
N GLU A 33 -1.23 -12.09 -1.38
CA GLU A 33 -1.56 -12.76 -2.65
C GLU A 33 -1.29 -11.85 -3.87
N ALA A 34 -1.62 -10.56 -3.76
CA ALA A 34 -1.30 -9.60 -4.81
C ALA A 34 0.22 -9.49 -5.01
N GLN A 35 1.01 -9.36 -3.95
CA GLN A 35 2.48 -9.32 -4.06
C GLN A 35 3.07 -10.57 -4.70
N VAL A 36 2.53 -11.76 -4.41
CA VAL A 36 3.01 -13.02 -5.00
C VAL A 36 2.71 -13.08 -6.50
N GLY A 37 1.62 -12.47 -6.97
CA GLY A 37 1.30 -12.34 -8.39
C GLY A 37 2.17 -11.33 -9.14
N PHE A 38 2.65 -10.30 -8.44
CA PHE A 38 3.63 -9.34 -8.94
C PHE A 38 5.05 -9.85 -8.68
N ASN A 39 5.52 -10.80 -9.50
CA ASN A 39 6.96 -10.99 -9.70
C ASN A 39 7.56 -9.61 -9.93
N GLN A 40 8.47 -9.21 -9.04
CA GLN A 40 9.09 -7.89 -8.97
C GLN A 40 9.51 -7.40 -10.35
N SER A 41 8.61 -6.72 -11.06
CA SER A 41 9.00 -5.89 -12.19
C SER A 41 9.87 -4.83 -11.55
N ALA A 42 11.18 -4.99 -11.70
CA ALA A 42 12.20 -4.14 -11.10
C ALA A 42 11.78 -2.69 -11.31
N LEU A 43 11.23 -2.09 -10.26
CA LEU A 43 10.86 -0.69 -10.30
C LEU A 43 12.18 0.04 -10.52
N PRO A 44 12.28 0.86 -11.57
CA PRO A 44 13.52 1.60 -11.81
C PRO A 44 13.83 2.39 -10.54
N THR A 45 15.08 2.33 -10.10
CA THR A 45 15.55 3.08 -8.94
C THR A 45 15.25 4.55 -9.20
N VAL A 46 14.42 5.16 -8.36
CA VAL A 46 14.06 6.56 -8.50
C VAL A 46 15.29 7.41 -8.18
N SER A 47 15.70 8.24 -9.13
CA SER A 47 16.80 9.19 -8.93
C SER A 47 16.37 10.29 -7.96
N GLU A 48 17.28 10.74 -7.09
CA GLU A 48 17.01 11.87 -6.17
C GLU A 48 16.81 13.22 -6.87
N SER A 49 17.08 13.29 -8.18
CA SER A 49 16.92 14.47 -9.02
C SER A 49 16.28 14.10 -10.35
N PHE A 50 15.28 14.89 -10.77
CA PHE A 50 14.66 14.81 -12.07
C PHE A 50 14.18 16.20 -12.51
N ASP A 51 14.28 16.49 -13.80
CA ASP A 51 13.76 17.72 -14.39
C ASP A 51 12.25 17.57 -14.65
N TYR A 52 11.46 18.58 -14.24
CA TYR A 52 10.02 18.58 -14.46
C TYR A 52 9.54 19.92 -15.04
N PRO A 53 8.82 19.92 -16.19
CA PRO A 53 8.26 21.15 -16.72
C PRO A 53 7.08 21.60 -15.85
N LEU A 54 7.22 22.73 -15.17
CA LEU A 54 6.14 23.38 -14.43
C LEU A 54 5.44 24.39 -15.36
N ILE A 55 4.16 24.13 -15.66
CA ILE A 55 3.32 25.07 -16.40
C ILE A 55 2.50 25.87 -15.38
N VAL A 56 2.70 27.19 -15.35
CA VAL A 56 1.89 28.11 -14.55
C VAL A 56 0.97 28.88 -15.49
N ALA A 57 -0.34 28.76 -15.29
CA ALA A 57 -1.33 29.61 -15.94
C ALA A 57 -1.74 30.71 -14.96
N THR A 58 -1.61 31.96 -15.38
CA THR A 58 -2.08 33.16 -14.65
C THR A 58 -3.51 33.51 -15.03
#